data_AF-A0A0D3JGE7-F1
#
_entry.id   AF-A0A0D3JGE7-F1
#
_cell.length_a   1.000
_cell.length_b   1.000
_cell.length_c   1.000
_cell.angle_alpha   90.00
_cell.angle_beta   90.00
_cell.angle_gamma   90.00
#
_symmetry.space_group_name_H-M   'P 1'
#
loop_
_entity.id
_entity.type
_entity.pdbx_description
1 polymer ?
#
loop_
_entity_poly.entity_id
_entity_poly.type
_entity_poly.pdbx_seq_one_letter_code
_entity_poly.pdbx_strand_id
1 'polypeptide(L)'
;MNQVSNLPMRDLCVGCSDCYTASQGHTKTKGNFAKAAFNAIAKSYGFLTPDLWKETRFHKNPYQEHTDYLAKTHTPRKATSSMLIPREP
;
A
#
# COMPACT_ATOMS: atom_id res chain seq x y z
N MET A 1 36.62 -1.47 8.39
CA MET A 1 36.45 -0.73 7.12
C MET A 1 34.95 -0.57 6.84
N ASN A 2 34.37 0.55 7.25
CA ASN A 2 32.94 0.83 7.07
C ASN A 2 32.69 1.23 5.61
N GLN A 3 32.02 0.37 4.85
CA GLN A 3 31.61 0.65 3.48
C GLN A 3 30.47 1.67 3.51
N VAL A 4 30.84 2.95 3.43
CA VAL A 4 29.90 4.08 3.30
C VAL A 4 29.23 3.95 1.94
N SER A 5 27.99 3.46 1.93
CA SER A 5 27.16 3.42 0.72
C SER A 5 26.88 4.85 0.26
N ASN A 6 27.16 5.13 -1.02
CA ASN A 6 27.00 6.44 -1.66
C ASN A 6 25.52 6.83 -1.94
N LEU A 7 24.64 6.62 -0.97
CA LEU A 7 23.28 7.17 -0.95
C LEU A 7 23.09 7.88 0.39
N PRO A 8 22.83 9.19 0.41
CA PRO A 8 22.64 9.88 1.67
C PRO A 8 21.32 9.38 2.30
N MET A 9 21.41 8.81 3.50
CA MET A 9 20.26 8.31 4.29
C MET A 9 19.10 9.31 4.42
N ARG A 10 19.40 10.61 4.24
CA ARG A 10 18.42 11.71 4.26
C ARG A 10 17.28 11.54 3.26
N ASP A 11 17.54 10.91 2.11
CA ASP A 11 16.51 10.75 1.07
C ASP A 11 15.59 9.54 1.35
N LEU A 12 15.99 8.68 2.28
CA LEU A 12 15.31 7.41 2.59
C LEU A 12 14.46 7.49 3.86
N CYS A 13 14.80 8.41 4.76
CA CYS A 13 14.05 8.67 5.99
C CYS A 13 12.97 9.72 5.71
N VAL A 14 11.75 9.26 5.43
CA VAL A 14 10.63 10.15 5.10
C VAL A 14 10.14 10.84 6.38
N GLY A 15 10.45 12.13 6.54
CA GLY A 15 9.83 13.01 7.54
C GLY A 15 10.30 12.84 9.00
N CYS A 16 11.42 12.15 9.26
CA CYS A 16 11.97 12.05 10.61
C CYS A 16 13.04 13.12 10.85
N SER A 17 12.93 13.86 11.97
CA SER A 17 13.93 14.85 12.39
C SER A 17 15.23 14.19 12.84
N ASP A 18 15.13 13.07 13.56
CA ASP A 18 16.25 12.44 14.26
C ASP A 18 16.15 10.90 14.17
N CYS A 19 17.08 10.26 13.47
CA CYS A 19 17.14 8.81 13.37
C CYS A 19 18.57 8.26 13.50
N TYR A 20 18.73 7.21 14.32
CA TYR A 20 19.95 6.42 14.36
C TYR A 20 19.80 5.20 13.46
N THR A 21 20.78 4.97 12.57
CA THR A 21 20.71 3.86 11.62
C THR A 21 21.91 2.93 11.76
N ALA A 22 21.63 1.63 11.80
CA ALA A 22 22.63 0.57 11.69
C ALA A 22 22.29 -0.32 10.50
N SER A 23 23.28 -0.58 9.64
CA SER A 23 23.13 -1.46 8.48
C SER A 23 24.15 -2.59 8.56
N GLN A 24 23.70 -3.83 8.39
CA GLN A 24 24.53 -5.02 8.35
C GLN A 24 24.39 -5.69 6.96
N GLY A 25 25.48 -6.23 6.42
CA GLY A 25 25.49 -6.92 5.11
C GLY A 25 25.98 -6.07 3.93
N HIS A 26 25.62 -6.49 2.70
CA HIS A 26 26.11 -5.89 1.45
C HIS A 26 25.40 -4.57 1.12
N THR A 27 25.79 -3.49 1.80
CA THR A 27 25.25 -2.13 1.62
C THR A 27 25.68 -1.46 0.31
N LYS A 28 26.65 -2.03 -0.39
CA LYS A 28 27.17 -1.50 -1.67
C LYS A 28 26.13 -1.54 -2.80
N THR A 29 25.15 -2.45 -2.72
CA THR A 29 24.05 -2.55 -3.68
C THR A 29 22.91 -1.61 -3.29
N LYS A 30 22.79 -0.49 -4.02
CA LYS A 30 21.77 0.56 -3.80
C LYS A 30 20.34 0.01 -3.66
N GLY A 31 19.94 -0.93 -4.50
CA GLY A 31 18.58 -1.51 -4.48
C GLY A 31 18.26 -2.32 -3.23
N ASN A 32 19.22 -3.13 -2.74
CA ASN A 32 19.03 -3.92 -1.53
C ASN A 32 18.94 -3.03 -0.29
N PHE A 33 19.75 -1.97 -0.26
CA PHE A 33 19.74 -1.00 0.83
C PHE A 33 18.44 -0.18 0.87
N ALA A 34 17.97 0.32 -0.28
CA ALA A 34 16.69 1.02 -0.37
C ALA A 34 15.51 0.12 0.07
N LYS A 35 15.50 -1.15 -0.36
CA LYS A 35 14.50 -2.14 0.06
C LYS A 35 14.55 -2.42 1.57
N ALA A 36 15.76 -2.54 2.14
CA ALA A 36 15.93 -2.78 3.56
C ALA A 36 15.35 -1.65 4.42
N ALA A 37 15.59 -0.39 4.04
CA ALA A 37 15.06 0.75 4.78
C ALA A 37 13.56 0.94 4.55
N PHE A 38 13.04 0.75 3.33
CA PHE A 38 11.60 0.78 3.07
C PHE A 38 10.88 -0.26 3.94
N ASN A 39 11.42 -1.48 4.01
CA ASN A 39 10.88 -2.53 4.85
C ASN A 39 10.96 -2.19 6.35
N ALA A 40 12.00 -1.47 6.80
CA ALA A 40 12.11 -1.03 8.18
C ALA A 40 11.02 -0.01 8.54
N ILE A 41 10.75 0.96 7.66
CA ILE A 41 9.67 1.94 7.83
C ILE A 41 8.31 1.26 7.74
N ALA A 42 8.09 0.34 6.79
CA ALA A 42 6.82 -0.39 6.70
C ALA A 42 6.53 -1.18 7.99
N LYS A 43 7.56 -1.77 8.61
CA LYS A 43 7.44 -2.47 9.89
C LYS A 43 7.11 -1.56 11.07
N SER A 44 7.38 -0.25 11.00
CA SER A 44 7.03 0.66 12.10
C SER A 44 5.52 0.71 12.34
N TYR A 45 4.71 0.62 11.29
CA TYR A 45 3.25 0.51 11.40
C TYR A 45 2.78 -0.88 11.86
N GLY A 46 3.61 -1.91 11.68
CA GLY A 46 3.35 -3.27 12.16
C GLY A 46 3.74 -3.48 13.63
N PHE A 47 4.45 -2.53 14.25
CA PHE A 47 4.77 -2.57 15.68
C PHE A 47 3.55 -2.16 16.50
N LEU A 48 2.99 -3.13 17.23
CA LEU A 48 1.84 -2.91 18.07
C LEU A 48 2.27 -2.31 19.41
N THR A 49 2.28 -0.98 19.49
CA THR A 49 2.46 -0.25 20.75
C THR A 49 1.22 -0.37 21.63
N PRO A 50 1.34 -0.27 22.97
CA PRO A 50 0.21 -0.42 23.89
C PRO A 50 -0.92 0.60 23.69
N ASP A 51 -0.66 1.72 23.03
CA ASP A 51 -1.72 2.69 22.65
C ASP A 51 -2.65 2.14 21.56
N LEU A 52 -2.14 1.27 20.69
CA LEU A 52 -2.86 0.70 19.55
C LEU A 52 -3.58 -0.62 19.89
N TRP A 53 -3.62 -1.01 21.16
CA TRP A 53 -4.36 -2.21 21.66
C TRP A 53 -5.87 -1.99 21.79
N LYS A 54 -6.33 -0.74 21.67
CA LYS A 54 -7.75 -0.41 21.69
C LYS A 54 -8.45 -1.05 20.49
N GLU A 55 -9.71 -1.41 20.69
CA GLU A 55 -10.51 -2.08 19.65
C GLU A 55 -10.56 -1.24 18.36
N THR A 56 -10.24 -1.86 17.23
CA THR A 56 -10.27 -1.20 15.92
C THR A 56 -11.70 -0.96 15.49
N ARG A 57 -12.09 0.29 15.26
CA ARG A 57 -13.38 0.62 14.65
C ARG A 57 -13.36 0.19 13.18
N PHE A 58 -14.21 -0.76 12.82
CA PHE A 58 -14.38 -1.18 11.44
C PHE A 58 -15.26 -0.17 10.70
N HIS A 59 -14.68 0.50 9.72
CA HIS A 59 -15.39 1.38 8.80
C HIS A 59 -15.76 0.58 7.56
N LYS A 60 -16.81 0.99 6.83
CA LYS A 60 -17.13 0.37 5.54
C LYS A 60 -15.93 0.56 4.61
N ASN A 61 -15.63 -0.45 3.81
CA ASN A 61 -14.56 -0.31 2.84
C ASN A 61 -14.95 0.76 1.80
N PRO A 62 -14.00 1.54 1.26
CA PRO A 62 -14.31 2.62 0.32
C PRO A 62 -14.99 2.11 -0.96
N TYR A 63 -14.77 0.85 -1.35
CA TYR A 63 -15.46 0.22 -2.47
C TYR A 63 -16.97 0.06 -2.23
N GLN A 64 -17.38 -0.22 -0.99
CA GLN A 64 -18.76 -0.36 -0.57
C GLN A 64 -19.43 1.00 -0.43
N GLU A 65 -18.71 2.03 0.02
CA GLU A 65 -19.26 3.40 0.13
C GLU A 65 -19.44 4.08 -1.24
N HIS A 66 -18.55 3.82 -2.20
CA HIS A 66 -18.60 4.44 -3.52
C HIS A 66 -19.20 3.55 -4.61
N THR A 67 -19.86 2.45 -4.24
CA THR A 67 -20.40 1.46 -5.19
C THR A 67 -21.30 2.11 -6.25
N ASP A 68 -22.17 3.03 -5.85
CA ASP A 68 -23.09 3.75 -6.74
C ASP A 68 -22.36 4.67 -7.73
N TYR A 69 -21.18 5.18 -7.36
CA TYR A 69 -20.34 6.00 -8.23
C TYR A 69 -19.56 5.13 -9.23
N LEU A 70 -18.94 4.04 -8.76
CA LEU A 70 -18.20 3.12 -9.63
C LEU A 70 -19.12 2.42 -10.65
N ALA A 71 -20.34 2.05 -10.25
CA ALA A 71 -21.32 1.40 -11.12
C ALA A 71 -21.72 2.25 -12.34
N LYS A 72 -21.70 3.58 -12.22
CA LYS A 72 -22.04 4.51 -13.32
C LYS A 72 -20.98 4.54 -14.41
N THR A 73 -19.71 4.29 -14.07
CA THR A 73 -18.60 4.30 -15.03
C THR A 73 -18.46 2.98 -15.80
N HIS A 74 -18.92 1.87 -15.22
CA HIS A 74 -18.89 0.54 -15.83
C HIS A 74 -20.30 0.08 -16.21
N THR A 75 -21.02 0.90 -17.00
CA THR A 75 -22.15 0.37 -17.77
C THR A 75 -21.59 -0.27 -19.04
N PRO A 76 -21.46 -1.60 -19.16
CA PRO A 76 -21.51 -2.18 -20.49
C PRO A 76 -22.82 -1.70 -21.10
N ARG A 77 -22.77 -1.10 -22.30
CA ARG A 77 -23.98 -0.71 -23.04
C ARG A 77 -24.96 -1.87 -22.90
N LYS A 78 -26.10 -1.65 -22.22
CA LYS A 78 -27.17 -2.65 -22.21
C LYS A 78 -27.50 -2.89 -23.67
N ALA A 79 -27.12 -4.05 -24.19
CA ALA A 79 -27.49 -4.46 -25.53
C ALA A 79 -29.02 -4.40 -25.58
N THR A 80 -29.48 -3.48 -26.41
CA THR A 80 -30.88 -3.22 -26.72
C THR A 80 -31.64 -4.52 -26.96
N SER A 81 -32.58 -4.82 -26.07
CA SER A 81 -33.93 -5.35 -26.32
C SER A 81 -34.21 -6.24 -27.54
N SER A 82 -33.32 -7.13 -27.98
CA SER A 82 -33.60 -8.03 -29.12
C SER A 82 -33.47 -9.53 -28.82
N MET A 83 -33.28 -9.93 -27.56
CA MET A 83 -33.20 -11.35 -27.17
C MET A 83 -34.37 -11.78 -26.27
N LEU A 84 -35.59 -11.44 -26.67
CA LEU A 84 -36.80 -12.15 -26.25
C LEU A 84 -37.51 -12.62 -27.51
N ILE A 85 -37.01 -13.69 -28.11
CA ILE A 85 -37.79 -14.50 -29.05
C ILE A 85 -38.53 -15.51 -28.16
N PRO A 86 -39.87 -15.43 -28.04
CA PRO A 86 -40.61 -16.46 -27.34
C PRO A 86 -40.44 -17.78 -28.09
N ARG A 87 -39.82 -18.77 -27.44
CA ARG A 87 -39.77 -20.14 -27.93
C ARG A 87 -40.95 -20.87 -27.28
N GLU A 88 -42.05 -20.97 -27.99
CA GLU A 88 -43.10 -21.96 -27.71
C GLU A 88 -43.20 -22.92 -28.91
N PRO A 89 -43.46 -24.22 -28.69
CA PRO A 89 -43.50 -25.26 -29.71
C PRO A 89 -44.70 -25.16 -30.67
#